data_AF-A0A2V9U9Z1-F1
#
_entry.id   AF-A0A2V9U9Z1-F1
#
_cell.length_a   1.000
_cell.length_b   1.000
_cell.length_c   1.000
_cell.angle_alpha   90.00
_cell.angle_beta   90.00
_cell.angle_gamma   90.00
#
_symmetry.space_group_name_H-M   'P 1'
#
loop_
_entity.id
_entity.type
_entity.pdbx_description
1 polymer ?
#
loop_
_entity_poly.entity_id
_entity_poly.type
_entity_poly.pdbx_seq_one_letter_code
_entity_poly.pdbx_strand_id
1 'polypeptide(L)'
;MVTSTSGVGAAIPSFDPLLTGTFSLEQARFLTGQIPQLADPFVDTHRGIWDFGYQQGFHLGTNLSIGFNNSHSTTSSKFSTHSPELDSSFRATITQPLLSGFGLLPNTRFIRIAKNNREISDVAFRLQVITTVNQIQNIYWDLVNAYENVKVQQDSLTLANKTLSDNQKQVEIGTLAPIEVVRARSVVATNQQSLIVAQTNLQLQQLLVKNALSRTLVDPVLADAEVIPTDTMLVPDNEPVVPTQDLVNQALAQRAELAEARIDLTNRDITTRSAKNALLPTLNLFAFYGGSGIGGIQNPNCPASQCPPNSLPSIGTGGTLNQLVDSTAPDKGVGLQLAIPLRNRSAQADQVRAQLEYRQAQMRLQQQANQIRIEVRNAQFSVQQNRASVEAARAAVELGKQSLDAEQKKYGLGASTTTLVLQNERDLTQAQSNLVAANSTYEKARVELDRATGATLDRLGILMADAERGQVTRMPSVPYVAPRPPEQQTPVQPQAQQPPAQQPPPQPQQ
;
A
#
# COMPACT_ATOMS: atom_id res chain seq x y z
N MET A 1 -2.85 -0.87 -27.45
CA MET A 1 -2.33 -0.37 -26.16
C MET A 1 -0.94 -0.93 -25.99
N VAL A 2 0.10 -0.10 -25.93
CA VAL A 2 1.48 -0.58 -25.84
C VAL A 2 1.85 -0.67 -24.37
N THR A 3 2.20 -1.89 -23.95
CA THR A 3 2.66 -2.27 -22.62
C THR A 3 3.92 -1.50 -22.20
N SER A 4 4.14 -1.38 -20.89
CA SER A 4 5.34 -0.73 -20.31
C SER A 4 6.64 -1.29 -20.89
N THR A 5 7.70 -0.48 -21.00
CA THR A 5 9.05 -0.99 -21.36
C THR A 5 9.69 -1.85 -20.26
N SER A 6 9.02 -2.01 -19.11
CA SER A 6 9.41 -2.89 -18.03
C SER A 6 9.62 -4.31 -18.56
N GLY A 7 10.88 -4.69 -18.72
CA GLY A 7 11.29 -6.01 -19.21
C GLY A 7 11.98 -6.05 -20.57
N VAL A 8 12.06 -4.93 -21.29
CA VAL A 8 12.87 -4.80 -22.52
C VAL A 8 14.33 -5.15 -22.21
N GLY A 9 14.92 -6.02 -23.02
CA GLY A 9 16.29 -6.48 -22.86
C GLY A 9 16.54 -7.78 -23.59
N ALA A 10 17.78 -8.29 -23.51
CA ALA A 10 18.08 -9.65 -23.95
C ALA A 10 17.20 -10.68 -23.22
N ALA A 11 16.92 -11.80 -23.89
CA ALA A 11 16.25 -12.94 -23.29
C ALA A 11 17.07 -13.45 -22.10
N ILE A 12 16.40 -13.80 -21.00
CA ILE A 12 17.04 -14.27 -19.78
C ILE A 12 16.76 -15.77 -19.66
N PRO A 13 17.79 -16.60 -19.44
CA PRO A 13 17.57 -18.02 -19.16
C PRO A 13 16.93 -18.20 -17.77
N SER A 14 16.14 -19.27 -17.58
CA SER A 14 15.56 -19.59 -16.26
C SER A 14 16.66 -19.85 -15.24
N PHE A 15 16.70 -19.12 -14.14
CA PHE A 15 17.68 -19.39 -13.07
C PHE A 15 17.35 -20.64 -12.26
N ASP A 16 16.06 -20.98 -12.19
CA ASP A 16 15.60 -22.16 -11.50
C ASP A 16 15.85 -23.39 -12.38
N PRO A 17 16.44 -24.46 -11.81
CA PRO A 17 16.70 -25.69 -12.56
C PRO A 17 15.38 -26.36 -12.93
N LEU A 18 15.22 -26.66 -14.22
CA LEU A 18 14.06 -27.37 -14.74
C LEU A 18 14.49 -28.77 -15.17
N LEU A 19 13.88 -29.79 -14.55
CA LEU A 19 13.97 -31.18 -14.99
C LEU A 19 12.68 -31.54 -15.74
N THR A 20 12.81 -31.98 -16.98
CA THR A 20 11.71 -32.48 -17.80
C THR A 20 11.87 -33.97 -18.08
N GLY A 21 10.75 -34.66 -18.21
CA GLY A 21 10.71 -36.06 -18.61
C GLY A 21 9.56 -36.27 -19.59
N THR A 22 9.84 -36.92 -20.71
CA THR A 22 8.83 -37.27 -21.71
C THR A 22 8.80 -38.78 -21.86
N PHE A 23 7.65 -39.37 -21.55
CA PHE A 23 7.37 -40.78 -21.79
C PHE A 23 6.29 -40.88 -22.85
N SER A 24 6.57 -41.57 -23.96
CA SER A 24 5.55 -41.88 -24.95
C SER A 24 5.66 -43.32 -25.42
N LEU A 25 4.49 -43.91 -25.70
CA LEU A 25 4.35 -45.20 -26.36
C LEU A 25 3.45 -44.97 -27.56
N GLU A 26 3.95 -45.28 -28.74
CA GLU A 26 3.24 -45.16 -29.99
C GLU A 26 3.16 -46.54 -30.65
N GLN A 27 1.99 -46.86 -31.19
CA GLN A 27 1.78 -47.99 -32.07
C GLN A 27 1.19 -47.45 -33.37
N ALA A 28 1.85 -47.74 -34.48
CA ALA A 28 1.40 -47.31 -35.79
C ALA A 28 1.47 -48.46 -36.79
N ARG A 29 0.43 -48.55 -37.63
CA ARG A 29 0.31 -49.52 -38.72
C ARG A 29 0.14 -48.77 -40.03
N PHE A 30 1.10 -48.89 -40.93
CA PHE A 30 1.10 -48.19 -42.20
C PHE A 30 0.91 -49.18 -43.35
N LEU A 31 0.20 -48.76 -44.39
CA LEU A 31 0.20 -49.47 -45.68
C LEU A 31 1.51 -49.16 -46.40
N THR A 32 2.19 -50.19 -46.90
CA THR A 32 3.43 -50.02 -47.66
C THR A 32 3.19 -50.26 -49.15
N GLY A 33 3.79 -49.42 -49.99
CA GLY A 33 3.67 -49.49 -51.45
C GLY A 33 4.74 -50.35 -52.16
N GLN A 34 5.53 -51.14 -51.42
CA GLN A 34 6.68 -51.85 -51.97
C GLN A 34 6.40 -53.34 -52.26
N ILE A 35 6.53 -53.69 -53.54
CA ILE A 35 6.73 -55.00 -54.22
C ILE A 35 5.83 -56.19 -53.79
N PRO A 36 5.15 -56.91 -54.73
CA PRO A 36 4.17 -57.99 -54.45
C PRO A 36 4.68 -59.28 -53.79
N GLN A 37 5.92 -59.34 -53.30
CA GLN A 37 6.54 -60.58 -52.77
C GLN A 37 6.41 -60.74 -51.25
N LEU A 38 5.64 -59.86 -50.59
CA LEU A 38 5.38 -59.89 -49.15
C LEU A 38 3.89 -60.16 -48.92
N ALA A 39 3.57 -61.21 -48.19
CA ALA A 39 2.20 -61.68 -47.96
C ALA A 39 1.34 -60.73 -47.07
N ASP A 40 1.94 -59.68 -46.49
CA ASP A 40 1.26 -58.68 -45.66
C ASP A 40 1.63 -57.27 -46.18
N PRO A 41 0.66 -56.45 -46.66
CA PRO A 41 0.91 -55.09 -47.14
C PRO A 41 1.11 -54.08 -46.00
N PHE A 42 0.99 -54.51 -44.74
CA PHE A 42 1.11 -53.64 -43.57
C PHE A 42 2.50 -53.75 -42.92
N VAL A 43 3.01 -52.60 -42.45
CA VAL A 43 4.14 -52.55 -41.52
C VAL A 43 3.66 -52.00 -40.20
N ASP A 44 3.87 -52.79 -39.16
CA ASP A 44 3.58 -52.45 -37.78
C ASP A 44 4.86 -51.92 -37.12
N THR A 45 4.71 -50.84 -36.37
CA THR A 45 5.77 -50.21 -35.60
C THR A 45 5.29 -49.93 -34.19
N HIS A 46 6.14 -50.24 -33.20
CA HIS A 46 5.93 -49.83 -31.81
C HIS A 46 7.14 -49.04 -31.37
N ARG A 47 6.92 -47.80 -30.92
CA ARG A 47 7.99 -46.91 -30.48
C ARG A 47 7.73 -46.47 -29.04
N GLY A 48 8.68 -46.77 -28.17
CA GLY A 48 8.78 -46.16 -26.85
C GLY A 48 9.83 -45.06 -26.84
N ILE A 49 9.55 -43.95 -26.15
CA ILE A 49 10.50 -42.84 -25.93
C ILE A 49 10.55 -42.52 -24.44
N TRP A 50 11.76 -42.43 -23.89
CA TRP A 50 12.02 -42.07 -22.49
C TRP A 50 13.09 -40.97 -22.43
N ASP A 51 12.65 -39.74 -22.66
CA ASP A 51 13.57 -38.60 -22.73
C ASP A 51 13.60 -37.86 -21.39
N PHE A 52 14.79 -37.41 -21.01
CA PHE A 52 14.99 -36.55 -19.84
C PHE A 52 15.75 -35.30 -20.26
N GLY A 53 15.34 -34.16 -19.73
CA GLY A 53 15.99 -32.87 -19.99
C GLY A 53 16.29 -32.15 -18.69
N TYR A 54 17.46 -31.54 -18.59
CA TYR A 54 17.81 -30.61 -17.51
C TYR A 54 18.23 -29.27 -18.13
N GLN A 55 17.66 -28.18 -17.66
CA GLN A 55 18.05 -26.84 -18.10
C GLN A 55 18.20 -25.88 -16.92
N GLN A 56 19.28 -25.11 -16.92
CA GLN A 56 19.54 -24.09 -15.91
C GLN A 56 20.34 -22.91 -16.47
N GLY A 57 19.89 -21.70 -16.17
CA GLY A 57 20.56 -20.44 -16.44
C GLY A 57 21.34 -19.92 -15.24
N PHE A 58 22.37 -19.11 -15.51
CA PHE A 58 23.23 -18.49 -14.51
C PHE A 58 23.23 -16.97 -14.65
N HIS A 59 23.59 -16.25 -13.58
CA HIS A 59 23.49 -14.78 -13.52
C HIS A 59 24.32 -14.01 -14.57
N LEU A 60 25.32 -14.63 -15.18
CA LEU A 60 26.12 -14.04 -16.26
C LEU A 60 25.45 -14.14 -17.65
N GLY A 61 24.33 -14.85 -17.74
CA GLY A 61 23.61 -15.16 -18.98
C GLY A 61 23.94 -16.55 -19.53
N THR A 62 24.84 -17.30 -18.88
CA THR A 62 25.17 -18.68 -19.25
C THR A 62 23.94 -19.56 -19.15
N ASN A 63 23.72 -20.45 -20.11
CA ASN A 63 22.68 -21.47 -20.09
C ASN A 63 23.31 -22.85 -20.24
N LEU A 64 23.04 -23.74 -19.29
CA LEU A 64 23.38 -25.15 -19.34
C LEU A 64 22.11 -25.92 -19.70
N SER A 65 22.19 -26.74 -20.75
CA SER A 65 21.14 -27.67 -21.15
C SER A 65 21.73 -29.06 -21.32
N ILE A 66 21.10 -30.05 -20.72
CA ILE A 66 21.48 -31.45 -20.79
C ILE A 66 20.26 -32.22 -21.28
N GLY A 67 20.39 -32.87 -22.42
CA GLY A 67 19.36 -33.76 -22.96
C GLY A 67 19.84 -35.21 -22.91
N PHE A 68 18.96 -36.10 -22.49
CA PHE A 68 19.09 -37.53 -22.68
C PHE A 68 17.88 -37.98 -23.48
N ASN A 69 18.14 -38.53 -24.66
CA ASN A 69 17.11 -39.07 -25.53
C ASN A 69 17.25 -40.59 -25.61
N ASN A 70 16.14 -41.29 -25.51
CA ASN A 70 16.13 -42.73 -25.64
C ASN A 70 14.90 -43.17 -26.42
N SER A 71 15.10 -43.99 -27.45
CA SER A 71 14.02 -44.62 -28.18
C SER A 71 14.21 -46.12 -28.34
N HIS A 72 13.12 -46.84 -28.13
CA HIS A 72 13.01 -48.28 -28.31
C HIS A 72 11.97 -48.54 -29.40
N SER A 73 12.40 -48.94 -30.59
CA SER A 73 11.53 -49.10 -31.76
C SER A 73 11.53 -50.55 -32.25
N THR A 74 10.38 -51.21 -32.30
CA THR A 74 10.21 -52.49 -32.98
C THR A 74 9.47 -52.29 -34.30
N THR A 75 9.89 -52.99 -35.35
CA THR A 75 9.22 -52.97 -36.65
C THR A 75 9.08 -54.37 -37.25
N SER A 76 7.97 -54.60 -37.96
CA SER A 76 7.79 -55.80 -38.80
C SER A 76 8.41 -55.67 -40.20
N SER A 77 8.99 -54.51 -40.54
CA SER A 77 9.64 -54.28 -41.84
C SER A 77 10.80 -55.25 -42.06
N LYS A 78 10.85 -55.90 -43.23
CA LYS A 78 11.92 -56.81 -43.61
C LYS A 78 13.20 -56.10 -44.05
N PHE A 79 13.15 -54.79 -44.24
CA PHE A 79 14.29 -53.97 -44.66
C PHE A 79 15.07 -53.38 -43.48
N SER A 80 14.57 -53.51 -42.24
CA SER A 80 15.32 -53.15 -41.04
C SER A 80 16.25 -54.28 -40.62
N THR A 81 17.49 -53.95 -40.27
CA THR A 81 18.48 -54.92 -39.79
C THR A 81 18.34 -55.23 -38.30
N HIS A 82 17.76 -54.31 -37.51
CA HIS A 82 17.54 -54.45 -36.07
C HIS A 82 16.05 -54.29 -35.72
N SER A 83 15.53 -55.14 -34.82
CA SER A 83 14.17 -55.03 -34.29
C SER A 83 14.06 -55.83 -32.98
N PRO A 84 14.00 -55.20 -31.79
CA PRO A 84 14.06 -53.76 -31.55
C PRO A 84 15.36 -53.08 -31.98
N GLU A 85 15.23 -51.85 -32.45
CA GLU A 85 16.30 -50.85 -32.58
C GLU A 85 16.26 -49.94 -31.35
N LEU A 86 17.40 -49.81 -30.69
CA LEU A 86 17.60 -48.99 -29.50
C LEU A 86 18.49 -47.82 -29.89
N ASP A 87 17.97 -46.60 -29.78
CA ASP A 87 18.75 -45.38 -29.92
C ASP A 87 18.82 -44.71 -28.56
N SER A 88 20.04 -44.44 -28.08
CA SER A 88 20.27 -43.66 -26.88
C SER A 88 21.24 -42.55 -27.24
N SER A 89 20.95 -41.32 -26.84
CA SER A 89 21.89 -40.21 -26.97
C SER A 89 21.84 -39.32 -25.75
N PHE A 90 22.98 -38.74 -25.43
CA PHE A 90 23.12 -37.74 -24.38
C PHE A 90 23.83 -36.53 -24.98
N ARG A 91 23.41 -35.33 -24.62
CA ARG A 91 24.07 -34.09 -25.04
C ARG A 91 23.98 -33.03 -23.96
N ALA A 92 25.13 -32.64 -23.42
CA ALA A 92 25.30 -31.46 -22.59
C ALA A 92 25.77 -30.29 -23.47
N THR A 93 25.09 -29.16 -23.39
CA THR A 93 25.40 -27.91 -24.11
C THR A 93 25.47 -26.77 -23.12
N ILE A 94 26.58 -26.02 -23.16
CA ILE A 94 26.76 -24.77 -22.42
C ILE A 94 26.82 -23.64 -23.43
N THR A 95 25.96 -22.63 -23.26
CA THR A 95 25.94 -21.43 -24.10
C THR A 95 26.17 -20.20 -23.24
N GLN A 96 27.19 -19.41 -23.58
CA GLN A 96 27.57 -18.17 -22.91
C GLN A 96 27.43 -16.99 -23.89
N PRO A 97 26.51 -16.04 -23.65
CA PRO A 97 26.51 -14.77 -24.37
C PRO A 97 27.74 -13.96 -23.96
N LEU A 98 28.41 -13.33 -24.93
CA LEU A 98 29.62 -12.52 -24.74
C LEU A 98 29.37 -11.01 -24.94
N LEU A 99 28.30 -10.63 -25.63
CA LEU A 99 27.94 -9.24 -25.93
C LEU A 99 26.53 -8.91 -25.39
N SER A 100 25.51 -8.88 -26.26
CA SER A 100 24.11 -8.73 -25.82
C SER A 100 23.72 -9.89 -24.90
N GLY A 101 23.15 -9.57 -23.73
CA GLY A 101 22.81 -10.55 -22.70
C GLY A 101 23.97 -10.99 -21.80
N PHE A 102 25.18 -10.44 -21.97
CA PHE A 102 26.30 -10.72 -21.06
C PHE A 102 26.26 -9.85 -19.79
N GLY A 103 26.64 -10.45 -18.67
CA GLY A 103 26.90 -9.77 -17.40
C GLY A 103 25.68 -9.72 -16.47
N LEU A 104 25.91 -9.25 -15.24
CA LEU A 104 24.91 -9.33 -14.18
C LEU A 104 23.71 -8.42 -14.42
N LEU A 105 23.90 -7.22 -14.99
CA LEU A 105 22.83 -6.23 -15.14
C LEU A 105 21.66 -6.74 -16.00
N PRO A 106 21.84 -7.14 -17.28
CA PRO A 106 20.72 -7.56 -18.13
C PRO A 106 20.02 -8.81 -17.60
N ASN A 107 20.76 -9.75 -16.99
CA ASN A 107 20.23 -11.02 -16.51
C ASN A 107 19.55 -10.91 -15.14
N THR A 108 20.08 -10.11 -14.21
CA THR A 108 19.48 -9.93 -12.87
C THR A 108 18.44 -8.80 -12.81
N ARG A 109 18.09 -8.18 -13.95
CA ARG A 109 17.21 -6.99 -13.99
C ARG A 109 15.86 -7.21 -13.31
N PHE A 110 15.18 -8.33 -13.56
CA PHE A 110 13.88 -8.61 -12.95
C PHE A 110 14.01 -8.92 -11.47
N ILE A 111 15.10 -9.57 -11.03
CA ILE A 111 15.39 -9.79 -9.62
C ILE A 111 15.60 -8.46 -8.91
N ARG A 112 16.37 -7.54 -9.50
CA ARG A 112 16.60 -6.20 -8.94
C ARG A 112 15.31 -5.38 -8.91
N ILE A 113 14.54 -5.37 -10.00
CA ILE A 113 13.24 -4.70 -10.06
C ILE A 113 12.27 -5.29 -9.04
N ALA A 114 12.23 -6.62 -8.86
CA ALA A 114 11.40 -7.26 -7.85
C ALA A 114 11.83 -6.88 -6.42
N LYS A 115 13.14 -6.81 -6.14
CA LYS A 115 13.66 -6.31 -4.85
C LYS A 115 13.24 -4.86 -4.60
N ASN A 116 13.38 -4.00 -5.59
CA ASN A 116 12.94 -2.61 -5.52
C ASN A 116 11.42 -2.50 -5.37
N ASN A 117 10.63 -3.35 -6.03
CA ASN A 117 9.17 -3.37 -5.90
C ASN A 117 8.71 -3.84 -4.51
N ARG A 118 9.47 -4.76 -3.89
CA ARG A 118 9.26 -5.11 -2.49
C ARG A 118 9.54 -3.89 -1.59
N GLU A 119 10.66 -3.20 -1.80
CA GLU A 119 10.99 -1.98 -1.03
C GLU A 119 9.95 -0.87 -1.22
N ILE A 120 9.43 -0.67 -2.44
CA ILE A 120 8.29 0.22 -2.71
C ILE A 120 7.07 -0.21 -1.88
N SER A 121 6.78 -1.51 -1.78
CA SER A 121 5.66 -2.01 -0.99
C SER A 121 5.85 -1.75 0.50
N ASP A 122 7.08 -1.92 1.02
CA ASP A 122 7.42 -1.62 2.41
C ASP A 122 7.27 -0.12 2.72
N VAL A 123 7.70 0.76 1.80
CA VAL A 123 7.52 2.21 1.90
C VAL A 123 6.04 2.62 1.82
N ALA A 124 5.26 2.00 0.92
CA ALA A 124 3.83 2.23 0.81
C ALA A 124 3.08 1.81 2.08
N PHE A 125 3.48 0.70 2.71
CA PHE A 125 2.96 0.28 4.01
C PHE A 125 3.25 1.33 5.10
N ARG A 126 4.49 1.85 5.17
CA ARG A 126 4.82 2.96 6.08
C ARG A 126 3.95 4.20 5.87
N LEU A 127 3.70 4.58 4.61
CA LEU A 127 2.81 5.70 4.28
C LEU A 127 1.37 5.44 4.73
N GLN A 128 0.87 4.22 4.57
CA GLN A 128 -0.46 3.84 5.05
C GLN A 128 -0.55 3.95 6.58
N VAL A 129 0.47 3.48 7.32
CA VAL A 129 0.51 3.62 8.78
C VAL A 129 0.51 5.09 9.19
N ILE A 130 1.33 5.94 8.57
CA ILE A 130 1.35 7.39 8.81
C ILE A 130 -0.05 7.98 8.57
N THR A 131 -0.69 7.64 7.45
CA THR A 131 -2.01 8.16 7.08
C THR A 131 -3.09 7.75 8.08
N THR A 132 -3.10 6.48 8.50
CA THR A 132 -4.03 5.97 9.50
C THR A 132 -3.83 6.64 10.86
N VAL A 133 -2.59 6.80 11.32
CA VAL A 133 -2.29 7.49 12.58
C VAL A 133 -2.78 8.94 12.55
N ASN A 134 -2.48 9.68 11.48
CA ASN A 134 -2.94 11.06 11.32
C ASN A 134 -4.48 11.16 11.27
N GLN A 135 -5.15 10.21 10.59
CA GLN A 135 -6.61 10.17 10.54
C GLN A 135 -7.21 9.96 11.94
N ILE A 136 -6.66 9.02 12.72
CA ILE A 136 -7.12 8.75 14.09
C ILE A 136 -6.88 9.96 15.00
N GLN A 137 -5.73 10.62 14.89
CA GLN A 137 -5.45 11.85 15.64
C GLN A 137 -6.46 12.97 15.32
N ASN A 138 -6.83 13.15 14.05
CA ASN A 138 -7.84 14.13 13.67
C ASN A 138 -9.22 13.80 14.26
N ILE A 139 -9.65 12.54 14.20
CA ILE A 139 -10.92 12.08 14.80
C ILE A 139 -10.91 12.32 16.32
N TYR A 140 -9.79 12.06 17.00
CA TYR A 140 -9.66 12.32 18.43
C TYR A 140 -9.82 13.81 18.77
N TRP A 141 -9.15 14.71 18.03
CA TRP A 141 -9.27 16.15 18.27
C TRP A 141 -10.65 16.73 17.91
N ASP A 142 -11.38 16.10 16.99
CA ASP A 142 -12.79 16.42 16.73
C ASP A 142 -13.68 15.99 17.89
N LEU A 143 -13.44 14.82 18.48
CA LEU A 143 -14.15 14.38 19.68
C LEU A 143 -13.91 15.33 20.86
N VAL A 144 -12.64 15.70 21.12
CA VAL A 144 -12.29 16.64 22.20
C VAL A 144 -12.99 17.98 21.99
N ASN A 145 -13.00 18.50 20.75
CA ASN A 145 -13.72 19.73 20.40
C ASN A 145 -15.23 19.64 20.68
N ALA A 146 -15.88 18.58 20.20
CA ALA A 146 -17.31 18.38 20.39
C ALA A 146 -17.67 18.25 21.89
N TYR A 147 -16.83 17.56 22.67
CA TYR A 147 -17.02 17.39 24.10
C TYR A 147 -16.96 18.72 24.86
N GLU A 148 -15.91 19.53 24.62
CA GLU A 148 -15.77 20.84 25.26
C GLU A 148 -16.87 21.81 24.80
N ASN A 149 -17.33 21.73 23.55
CA ASN A 149 -18.41 22.59 23.06
C ASN A 149 -19.76 22.25 23.71
N VAL A 150 -20.07 20.98 23.99
CA VAL A 150 -21.26 20.60 24.76
C VAL A 150 -21.22 21.22 26.15
N LYS A 151 -20.06 21.20 26.81
CA LYS A 151 -19.88 21.83 28.13
C LYS A 151 -20.16 23.34 28.09
N VAL A 152 -19.62 24.05 27.09
CA VAL A 152 -19.90 25.48 26.88
C VAL A 152 -21.41 25.75 26.71
N GLN A 153 -22.11 24.93 25.91
CA GLN A 153 -23.55 25.11 25.69
C GLN A 153 -24.39 24.74 26.92
N GLN A 154 -23.95 23.75 27.70
CA GLN A 154 -24.59 23.38 28.96
C GLN A 154 -24.47 24.49 30.01
N ASP A 155 -23.29 25.11 30.12
CA ASP A 155 -23.05 26.25 31.01
C ASP A 155 -23.91 27.45 30.60
N SER A 156 -24.02 27.72 29.29
CA SER A 156 -24.88 28.78 28.73
C SER A 156 -26.37 28.56 29.01
N LEU A 157 -26.87 27.32 28.88
CA LEU A 157 -28.26 26.98 29.23
C LEU A 157 -28.52 27.11 30.73
N THR A 158 -27.56 26.70 31.56
CA THR A 158 -27.65 26.81 33.02
C THR A 158 -27.76 28.27 33.46
N LEU A 159 -26.94 29.13 32.85
CA LEU A 159 -26.99 30.57 33.09
C LEU A 159 -28.32 31.19 32.61
N ALA A 160 -28.78 30.85 31.40
CA ALA A 160 -30.06 31.34 30.87
C ALA A 160 -31.27 30.92 31.73
N ASN A 161 -31.27 29.70 32.25
CA ASN A 161 -32.30 29.22 33.18
C ASN A 161 -32.30 29.99 34.50
N LYS A 162 -31.10 30.31 35.03
CA LYS A 162 -30.96 31.15 36.21
C LYS A 162 -31.53 32.55 35.96
N THR A 163 -31.16 33.18 34.85
CA THR A 163 -31.67 34.50 34.45
C THR A 163 -33.19 34.49 34.27
N LEU A 164 -33.77 33.43 33.71
CA LEU A 164 -35.22 33.27 33.61
C LEU A 164 -35.89 33.17 35.00
N SER A 165 -35.33 32.37 35.90
CA SER A 165 -35.86 32.22 37.27
C SER A 165 -35.81 33.54 38.03
N ASP A 166 -34.71 34.28 37.90
CA ASP A 166 -34.54 35.57 38.57
C ASP A 166 -35.52 36.62 38.00
N ASN A 167 -35.71 36.66 36.68
CA ASN A 167 -36.69 37.55 36.04
C ASN A 167 -38.13 37.22 36.45
N GLN A 168 -38.49 35.94 36.58
CA GLN A 168 -39.84 35.53 37.03
C GLN A 168 -40.13 36.03 38.43
N LYS A 169 -39.19 35.84 39.36
CA LYS A 169 -39.32 36.35 40.74
C LYS A 169 -39.44 37.87 40.77
N GLN A 170 -38.66 38.58 39.95
CA GLN A 170 -38.72 40.04 39.87
C GLN A 170 -40.04 40.57 39.29
N VAL A 171 -40.67 39.84 38.34
CA VAL A 171 -42.00 40.20 37.83
C VAL A 171 -43.08 39.95 38.90
N GLU A 172 -43.00 38.86 39.66
CA GLU A 172 -43.96 38.55 40.74
C GLU A 172 -43.97 39.62 41.85
N ILE A 173 -42.82 40.21 42.16
CA ILE A 173 -42.69 41.33 43.11
C ILE A 173 -42.90 42.71 42.46
N GLY A 174 -43.20 42.77 41.16
CA GLY A 174 -43.52 43.99 40.42
C GLY A 174 -42.32 44.89 40.07
N THR A 175 -41.08 44.42 40.18
CA THR A 175 -39.87 45.21 39.91
C THR A 175 -39.36 45.09 38.47
N LEU A 176 -39.91 44.19 37.66
CA LEU A 176 -39.53 43.95 36.26
C LEU A 176 -40.76 43.84 35.35
N ALA A 177 -40.62 44.21 34.07
CA ALA A 177 -41.71 44.15 33.10
C ALA A 177 -41.93 42.69 32.58
N PRO A 178 -43.20 42.24 32.38
CA PRO A 178 -43.49 40.88 31.89
C PRO A 178 -42.83 40.50 30.55
N ILE A 179 -42.54 41.49 29.70
CA ILE A 179 -41.84 41.28 28.43
C ILE A 179 -40.43 40.69 28.62
N GLU A 180 -39.76 40.95 29.74
CA GLU A 180 -38.41 40.43 30.02
C GLU A 180 -38.42 38.92 30.30
N VAL A 181 -39.50 38.39 30.87
CA VAL A 181 -39.69 36.93 31.03
C VAL A 181 -39.87 36.26 29.67
N VAL A 182 -40.61 36.89 28.75
CA VAL A 182 -40.79 36.38 27.38
C VAL A 182 -39.46 36.35 26.63
N ARG A 183 -38.64 37.40 26.77
CA ARG A 183 -37.27 37.45 26.19
C ARG A 183 -36.36 36.37 26.78
N ALA A 184 -36.34 36.22 28.10
CA ALA A 184 -35.54 35.18 28.75
C ALA A 184 -35.98 33.76 28.33
N ARG A 185 -37.29 33.51 28.20
CA ARG A 185 -37.81 32.24 27.65
C ARG A 185 -37.32 31.97 26.23
N SER A 186 -37.27 33.00 25.37
CA SER A 186 -36.73 32.87 24.01
C SER A 186 -35.24 32.46 24.01
N VAL A 187 -34.44 33.03 24.90
CA VAL A 187 -33.01 32.66 25.04
C VAL A 187 -32.85 31.24 25.56
N VAL A 188 -33.63 30.81 26.56
CA VAL A 188 -33.62 29.42 27.04
C VAL A 188 -33.95 28.44 25.91
N ALA A 189 -34.98 28.72 25.11
CA ALA A 189 -35.34 27.89 23.96
C ALA A 189 -34.21 27.83 22.91
N THR A 190 -33.55 28.96 22.64
CA THR A 190 -32.41 29.03 21.72
C THR A 190 -31.22 28.21 22.24
N ASN A 191 -30.84 28.39 23.51
CA ASN A 191 -29.72 27.66 24.12
C ASN A 191 -30.01 26.15 24.21
N GLN A 192 -31.26 25.77 24.45
CA GLN A 192 -31.68 24.37 24.42
C GLN A 192 -31.51 23.77 23.02
N GLN A 193 -31.88 24.49 21.96
CA GLN A 193 -31.62 24.06 20.59
C GLN A 193 -30.11 23.92 20.31
N SER A 194 -29.30 24.90 20.71
CA SER A 194 -27.84 24.85 20.54
C SER A 194 -27.20 23.68 21.28
N LEU A 195 -27.66 23.37 22.50
CA LEU A 195 -27.21 22.20 23.26
C LEU A 195 -27.57 20.89 22.55
N ILE A 196 -28.80 20.75 22.03
CA ILE A 196 -29.23 19.55 21.28
C ILE A 196 -28.33 19.32 20.06
N VAL A 197 -28.02 20.38 19.31
CA VAL A 197 -27.13 20.31 18.15
C VAL A 197 -25.72 19.89 18.57
N ALA A 198 -25.18 20.48 19.65
CA ALA A 198 -23.86 20.12 20.18
C ALA A 198 -23.82 18.65 20.66
N GLN A 199 -24.86 18.18 21.35
CA GLN A 199 -24.98 16.78 21.80
C GLN A 199 -25.05 15.81 20.63
N THR A 200 -25.82 16.15 19.60
CA THR A 200 -25.91 15.33 18.37
C THR A 200 -24.55 15.24 17.67
N ASN A 201 -23.81 16.36 17.59
CA ASN A 201 -22.46 16.35 17.04
C ASN A 201 -21.49 15.51 17.88
N LEU A 202 -21.57 15.58 19.22
CA LEU A 202 -20.76 14.74 20.10
C LEU A 202 -21.05 13.25 19.88
N GLN A 203 -22.32 12.85 19.79
CA GLN A 203 -22.70 11.47 19.48
C GLN A 203 -22.11 10.98 18.16
N LEU A 204 -22.11 11.84 17.12
CA LEU A 204 -21.48 11.53 15.84
C LEU A 204 -19.96 11.33 15.97
N GLN A 205 -19.26 12.21 16.68
CA GLN A 205 -17.81 12.06 16.89
C GLN A 205 -17.46 10.82 17.72
N GLN A 206 -18.27 10.49 18.74
CA GLN A 206 -18.13 9.26 19.50
C GLN A 206 -18.30 8.02 18.61
N LEU A 207 -19.26 8.05 17.68
CA LEU A 207 -19.45 6.97 16.71
C LEU A 207 -18.23 6.80 15.79
N LEU A 208 -17.63 7.90 15.31
CA LEU A 208 -16.43 7.86 14.47
C LEU A 208 -15.22 7.28 15.22
N VAL A 209 -15.04 7.63 16.51
CA VAL A 209 -14.00 7.04 17.36
C VAL A 209 -14.27 5.55 17.58
N LYS A 210 -15.51 5.16 17.88
CA LYS A 210 -15.90 3.74 18.03
C LYS A 210 -15.60 2.95 16.76
N ASN A 211 -15.89 3.50 15.59
CA ASN A 211 -15.56 2.88 14.31
C ASN A 211 -14.05 2.75 14.09
N ALA A 212 -13.27 3.76 14.48
CA ALA A 212 -11.81 3.73 14.35
C ALA A 212 -11.14 2.70 15.29
N LEU A 213 -11.73 2.44 16.46
CA LEU A 213 -11.18 1.51 17.47
C LEU A 213 -11.70 0.08 17.32
N SER A 214 -12.94 -0.10 16.84
CA SER A 214 -13.57 -1.41 16.73
C SER A 214 -13.49 -1.98 15.31
N ARG A 215 -13.32 -3.31 15.21
CA ARG A 215 -13.44 -4.00 13.92
C ARG A 215 -14.89 -4.11 13.46
N THR A 216 -15.84 -4.01 14.39
CA THR A 216 -17.28 -4.13 14.16
C THR A 216 -18.06 -3.24 15.14
N LEU A 217 -19.03 -2.51 14.62
CA LEU A 217 -19.96 -1.66 15.40
C LEU A 217 -21.21 -2.42 15.91
N VAL A 218 -21.24 -3.74 15.76
CA VAL A 218 -22.43 -4.57 16.04
C VAL A 218 -22.59 -4.86 17.54
N ASP A 219 -21.50 -4.75 18.31
CA ASP A 219 -21.55 -5.00 19.76
C ASP A 219 -22.41 -3.92 20.46
N PRO A 220 -23.57 -4.29 21.04
CA PRO A 220 -24.45 -3.34 21.72
C PRO A 220 -23.76 -2.63 22.89
N VAL A 221 -22.83 -3.30 23.57
CA VAL A 221 -22.10 -2.72 24.71
C VAL A 221 -21.20 -1.59 24.24
N LEU A 222 -20.54 -1.75 23.08
CA LEU A 222 -19.68 -0.72 22.51
C LEU A 222 -20.49 0.42 21.86
N ALA A 223 -21.66 0.09 21.30
CA ALA A 223 -22.58 1.07 20.73
C ALA A 223 -23.09 2.05 21.78
N ASP A 224 -23.44 1.56 22.97
CA ASP A 224 -23.97 2.38 24.07
C ASP A 224 -22.89 2.99 24.98
N ALA A 225 -21.65 2.51 24.92
CA ALA A 225 -20.55 3.04 25.73
C ALA A 225 -20.27 4.52 25.44
N GLU A 226 -20.24 5.37 26.46
CA GLU A 226 -19.83 6.76 26.31
C GLU A 226 -18.31 6.85 26.17
N VAL A 227 -17.83 7.64 25.20
CA VAL A 227 -16.39 7.89 25.01
C VAL A 227 -16.04 9.23 25.61
N ILE A 228 -15.25 9.20 26.68
CA ILE A 228 -14.78 10.38 27.40
C ILE A 228 -13.32 10.64 27.00
N PRO A 229 -12.99 11.81 26.45
CA PRO A 229 -11.61 12.18 26.17
C PRO A 229 -10.78 12.24 27.46
N THR A 230 -9.60 11.62 27.43
CA THR A 230 -8.64 11.58 28.54
C THR A 230 -7.87 12.88 28.71
N ASP A 231 -7.77 13.67 27.64
CA ASP A 231 -6.89 14.82 27.57
C ASP A 231 -7.64 16.09 27.17
N THR A 232 -7.00 17.23 27.41
CA THR A 232 -7.54 18.55 27.05
C THR A 232 -6.57 19.28 26.11
N MET A 233 -7.13 20.18 25.30
CA MET A 233 -6.33 20.98 24.37
C MET A 233 -5.60 22.09 25.14
N LEU A 234 -4.27 22.03 25.19
CA LEU A 234 -3.43 23.04 25.82
C LEU A 234 -2.33 23.50 24.86
N VAL A 235 -2.44 24.76 24.41
CA VAL A 235 -1.35 25.40 23.66
C VAL A 235 -0.17 25.63 24.59
N PRO A 236 1.03 25.10 24.29
CA PRO A 236 2.22 25.33 25.09
C PRO A 236 2.64 26.80 25.06
N ASP A 237 3.08 27.33 26.20
CA ASP A 237 3.53 28.73 26.29
C ASP A 237 4.78 28.99 25.42
N ASN A 238 5.69 28.01 25.35
CA ASN A 238 6.89 28.07 24.52
C ASN A 238 7.02 26.82 23.64
N GLU A 239 6.93 26.99 22.33
CA GLU A 239 7.23 25.96 21.34
C GLU A 239 8.43 26.44 20.53
N PRO A 240 9.51 25.64 20.38
CA PRO A 240 10.71 26.07 19.68
C PRO A 240 10.39 26.36 18.21
N VAL A 241 10.71 27.58 17.77
CA VAL A 241 10.51 27.98 16.37
C VAL A 241 11.59 27.31 15.52
N VAL A 242 11.22 26.23 14.83
CA VAL A 242 12.10 25.58 13.87
C VAL A 242 12.07 26.35 12.55
N PRO A 243 13.22 26.71 11.96
CA PRO A 243 13.27 27.37 10.65
C PRO A 243 12.56 26.54 9.58
N THR A 244 11.78 27.20 8.72
CA THR A 244 11.05 26.56 7.61
C THR A 244 11.96 25.73 6.72
N GLN A 245 13.19 26.18 6.49
CA GLN A 245 14.12 25.50 5.62
C GLN A 245 14.58 24.15 6.20
N ASP A 246 14.71 24.05 7.52
CA ASP A 246 15.11 22.81 8.19
C ASP A 246 13.97 21.78 8.14
N LEU A 247 12.72 22.23 8.37
CA LEU A 247 11.53 21.39 8.21
C LEU A 247 11.39 20.85 6.78
N VAL A 248 11.68 21.70 5.78
CA VAL A 248 11.69 21.28 4.36
C VAL A 248 12.78 20.24 4.09
N ASN A 249 14.00 20.46 4.61
CA ASN A 249 15.10 19.52 4.42
C ASN A 249 14.79 18.17 5.09
N GLN A 250 14.20 18.20 6.29
CA GLN A 250 13.73 17.01 6.99
C GLN A 250 12.66 16.27 6.16
N ALA A 251 11.66 16.97 5.64
CA ALA A 251 10.63 16.37 4.80
C ALA A 251 11.21 15.71 3.54
N LEU A 252 12.17 16.36 2.86
CA LEU A 252 12.83 15.79 1.68
C LEU A 252 13.73 14.57 1.99
N ALA A 253 14.08 14.37 3.26
CA ALA A 253 14.83 13.19 3.71
C ALA A 253 13.90 12.06 4.18
N GLN A 254 12.80 12.37 4.87
CA GLN A 254 11.98 11.41 5.59
C GLN A 254 10.66 11.02 4.89
N ARG A 255 10.15 11.83 3.94
CA ARG A 255 8.88 11.55 3.25
C ARG A 255 8.92 10.23 2.48
N ALA A 256 8.00 9.32 2.83
CA ALA A 256 7.86 8.00 2.23
C ALA A 256 7.63 8.07 0.70
N GLU A 257 6.74 8.92 0.23
CA GLU A 257 6.42 9.00 -1.20
C GLU A 257 7.62 9.44 -2.07
N LEU A 258 8.54 10.24 -1.51
CA LEU A 258 9.76 10.64 -2.22
C LEU A 258 10.77 9.49 -2.28
N ALA A 259 10.82 8.65 -1.24
CA ALA A 259 11.61 7.41 -1.25
C ALA A 259 11.08 6.45 -2.32
N GLU A 260 9.76 6.25 -2.40
CA GLU A 260 9.11 5.46 -3.45
C GLU A 260 9.49 5.96 -4.85
N ALA A 261 9.36 7.26 -5.10
CA ALA A 261 9.70 7.85 -6.40
C ALA A 261 11.20 7.70 -6.76
N ARG A 262 12.11 7.75 -5.78
CA ARG A 262 13.54 7.48 -5.99
C ARG A 262 13.82 6.02 -6.35
N ILE A 263 13.10 5.07 -5.74
CA ILE A 263 13.21 3.65 -6.04
C ILE A 263 12.64 3.35 -7.44
N ASP A 264 11.49 3.93 -7.82
CA ASP A 264 10.96 3.81 -9.18
C ASP A 264 11.94 4.38 -10.22
N LEU A 265 12.56 5.53 -9.95
CA LEU A 265 13.58 6.09 -10.84
C LEU A 265 14.75 5.10 -11.07
N THR A 266 15.13 4.36 -10.03
CA THR A 266 16.15 3.31 -10.11
C THR A 266 15.68 2.14 -11.00
N ASN A 267 14.41 1.73 -10.90
CA ASN A 267 13.82 0.73 -11.81
C ASN A 267 13.85 1.20 -13.27
N ARG A 268 13.55 2.48 -13.52
CA ARG A 268 13.60 3.09 -14.87
C ARG A 268 15.04 3.16 -15.41
N ASP A 269 16.03 3.42 -14.57
CA ASP A 269 17.45 3.37 -14.95
C ASP A 269 17.88 1.95 -15.33
N ILE A 270 17.53 0.93 -14.53
CA ILE A 270 17.80 -0.48 -14.84
C ILE A 270 17.20 -0.86 -16.20
N THR A 271 15.95 -0.44 -16.45
CA THR A 271 15.25 -0.69 -17.72
C THR A 271 15.95 -0.01 -18.89
N THR A 272 16.38 1.25 -18.72
CA THR A 272 17.12 2.00 -19.74
C THR A 272 18.46 1.34 -20.08
N ARG A 273 19.20 0.88 -19.08
CA ARG A 273 20.47 0.18 -19.27
C ARG A 273 20.28 -1.18 -19.94
N SER A 274 19.22 -1.91 -19.59
CA SER A 274 18.83 -3.16 -20.23
C SER A 274 18.48 -2.97 -21.71
N ALA A 275 17.69 -1.94 -22.03
CA ALA A 275 17.35 -1.59 -23.41
C ALA A 275 18.59 -1.21 -24.24
N LYS A 276 19.56 -0.50 -23.64
CA LYS A 276 20.86 -0.22 -24.29
C LYS A 276 21.67 -1.49 -24.56
N ASN A 277 21.70 -2.44 -23.62
CA ASN A 277 22.41 -3.71 -23.82
C ASN A 277 21.82 -4.52 -24.97
N ALA A 278 20.50 -4.50 -25.16
CA ALA A 278 19.82 -5.17 -26.26
C ALA A 278 20.12 -4.59 -27.65
N LEU A 279 20.76 -3.42 -27.75
CA LEU A 279 21.24 -2.86 -29.01
C LEU A 279 22.53 -3.51 -29.51
N LEU A 280 23.29 -4.16 -28.62
CA LEU A 280 24.54 -4.81 -28.98
C LEU A 280 24.28 -6.03 -29.90
N PRO A 281 25.22 -6.37 -30.78
CA PRO A 281 25.20 -7.66 -31.48
C PRO A 281 25.15 -8.83 -30.49
N THR A 282 24.55 -9.94 -30.91
CA THR A 282 24.56 -11.18 -30.13
C THR A 282 25.76 -12.01 -30.57
N LEU A 283 26.69 -12.24 -29.65
CA LEU A 283 27.82 -13.16 -29.83
C LEU A 283 27.73 -14.22 -28.75
N ASN A 284 27.51 -15.48 -29.15
CA ASN A 284 27.39 -16.60 -28.23
C ASN A 284 28.59 -17.53 -28.40
N LEU A 285 29.28 -17.83 -27.30
CA LEU A 285 30.16 -18.98 -27.20
C LEU A 285 29.31 -20.19 -26.81
N PHE A 286 29.37 -21.27 -27.58
CA PHE A 286 28.73 -22.51 -27.21
C PHE A 286 29.73 -23.66 -27.24
N ALA A 287 29.59 -24.56 -26.27
CA ALA A 287 30.33 -25.81 -26.21
C ALA A 287 29.33 -26.93 -25.95
N PHE A 288 29.51 -28.06 -26.63
CA PHE A 288 28.69 -29.23 -26.39
C PHE A 288 29.56 -30.49 -26.31
N TYR A 289 29.07 -31.43 -25.52
CA TYR A 289 29.61 -32.78 -25.39
C TYR A 289 28.45 -33.75 -25.30
N GLY A 290 28.50 -34.79 -26.10
CA GLY A 290 27.47 -35.80 -26.16
C GLY A 290 28.03 -37.13 -26.63
N GLY A 291 27.19 -38.15 -26.53
CA GLY A 291 27.45 -39.46 -27.07
C GLY A 291 26.18 -40.01 -27.70
N SER A 292 26.34 -40.93 -28.65
CA SER A 292 25.25 -41.76 -29.15
C SER A 292 25.59 -43.23 -29.01
N GLY A 293 24.56 -44.03 -28.78
CA GLY A 293 24.61 -45.47 -28.68
C GLY A 293 23.47 -46.06 -29.48
N ILE A 294 23.80 -46.97 -30.40
CA ILE A 294 22.81 -47.70 -31.18
C ILE A 294 22.96 -49.18 -30.83
N GLY A 295 21.83 -49.83 -30.59
CA GLY A 295 21.77 -51.24 -30.25
C GLY A 295 20.50 -51.89 -30.74
N GLY A 296 20.32 -53.14 -30.37
CA GLY A 296 19.22 -53.97 -30.81
C GLY A 296 19.62 -55.43 -30.95
N ILE A 297 18.65 -56.23 -31.36
CA ILE A 297 18.88 -57.60 -31.84
C ILE A 297 18.65 -57.64 -33.34
N GLN A 298 19.32 -58.58 -34.01
CA GLN A 298 19.08 -58.86 -35.42
C GLN A 298 17.58 -59.10 -35.66
N ASN A 299 16.99 -58.35 -36.59
CA ASN A 299 15.58 -58.44 -36.90
C ASN A 299 15.23 -59.84 -37.42
N PRO A 300 14.32 -60.60 -36.76
CA PRO A 300 13.92 -61.94 -37.20
C PRO A 300 13.28 -61.97 -38.60
N ASN A 301 12.73 -60.84 -39.05
CA ASN A 301 12.07 -60.70 -40.35
C ASN A 301 13.03 -60.23 -41.46
N CYS A 302 14.29 -59.94 -41.16
CA CYS A 302 15.29 -59.57 -42.17
C CYS A 302 15.62 -60.79 -43.05
N PRO A 303 15.61 -60.67 -44.39
CA PRO A 303 15.95 -61.77 -45.27
C PRO A 303 17.42 -62.17 -45.08
N ALA A 304 17.71 -63.47 -45.14
CA ALA A 304 19.05 -64.03 -44.91
C ALA A 304 20.12 -63.50 -45.91
N SER A 305 19.69 -62.99 -47.07
CA SER A 305 20.57 -62.32 -48.04
C SER A 305 21.09 -60.96 -47.57
N GLN A 306 20.41 -60.32 -46.61
CA GLN A 306 20.74 -58.99 -46.07
C GLN A 306 21.24 -59.06 -44.62
N CYS A 307 20.72 -60.01 -43.81
CA CYS A 307 21.20 -60.28 -42.46
C CYS A 307 21.44 -61.80 -42.29
N PRO A 308 22.65 -62.32 -42.54
CA PRO A 308 22.98 -63.72 -42.23
C PRO A 308 22.78 -64.04 -40.74
N PRO A 309 22.40 -65.26 -40.35
CA PRO A 309 22.22 -65.61 -38.93
C PRO A 309 23.48 -65.30 -38.10
N ASN A 310 23.32 -64.64 -36.95
CA ASN A 310 24.38 -64.24 -36.01
C ASN A 310 25.44 -63.26 -36.56
N SER A 311 25.14 -62.51 -37.61
CA SER A 311 26.11 -61.56 -38.20
C SER A 311 26.16 -60.19 -37.51
N LEU A 312 25.21 -59.88 -36.62
CA LEU A 312 25.09 -58.58 -35.95
C LEU A 312 25.20 -58.74 -34.42
N PRO A 313 25.99 -57.89 -33.73
CA PRO A 313 26.11 -57.94 -32.28
C PRO A 313 24.78 -57.56 -31.62
N SER A 314 24.32 -58.37 -30.65
CA SER A 314 23.17 -58.03 -29.82
C SER A 314 23.60 -57.06 -28.71
N ILE A 315 23.06 -55.85 -28.73
CA ILE A 315 23.33 -54.82 -27.73
C ILE A 315 22.00 -54.44 -27.10
N GLY A 316 21.79 -54.79 -25.83
CA GLY A 316 20.59 -54.38 -25.09
C GLY A 316 20.66 -52.93 -24.61
N THR A 317 19.60 -52.46 -23.94
CA THR A 317 19.50 -51.07 -23.44
C THR A 317 20.64 -50.69 -22.49
N GLY A 318 21.10 -51.60 -21.64
CA GLY A 318 22.28 -51.36 -20.81
C GLY A 318 23.57 -51.19 -21.62
N GLY A 319 23.68 -51.87 -22.77
CA GLY A 319 24.81 -51.75 -23.69
C GLY A 319 24.81 -50.42 -24.44
N THR A 320 23.65 -49.92 -24.87
CA THR A 320 23.55 -48.59 -25.49
C THR A 320 23.82 -47.47 -24.49
N LEU A 321 23.47 -47.66 -23.22
CA LEU A 321 23.85 -46.75 -22.14
C LEU A 321 25.35 -46.78 -21.84
N ASN A 322 25.99 -47.97 -21.83
CA ASN A 322 27.43 -48.08 -21.66
C ASN A 322 28.19 -47.39 -22.79
N GLN A 323 27.72 -47.50 -24.04
CA GLN A 323 28.28 -46.78 -25.19
C GLN A 323 28.31 -45.24 -25.00
N LEU A 324 27.34 -44.68 -24.27
CA LEU A 324 27.32 -43.25 -23.92
C LEU A 324 28.42 -42.89 -22.91
N VAL A 325 28.63 -43.74 -21.91
CA VAL A 325 29.62 -43.52 -20.84
C VAL A 325 31.03 -43.77 -21.34
N ASP A 326 31.22 -44.84 -22.11
CA ASP A 326 32.49 -45.25 -22.73
C ASP A 326 32.88 -44.34 -23.90
N SER A 327 32.00 -43.41 -24.30
CA SER A 327 32.27 -42.41 -25.34
C SER A 327 32.62 -43.07 -26.68
N THR A 328 31.93 -44.17 -27.04
CA THR A 328 32.24 -44.95 -28.25
C THR A 328 31.93 -44.19 -29.54
N ALA A 329 30.94 -43.30 -29.50
CA ALA A 329 30.62 -42.36 -30.58
C ALA A 329 30.42 -40.94 -29.98
N PRO A 330 31.51 -40.22 -29.68
CA PRO A 330 31.42 -38.91 -29.05
C PRO A 330 31.07 -37.83 -30.07
N ASP A 331 30.15 -36.95 -29.68
CA ASP A 331 29.87 -35.69 -30.37
C ASP A 331 30.32 -34.52 -29.49
N LYS A 332 31.40 -33.84 -29.89
CA LYS A 332 31.96 -32.73 -29.11
C LYS A 332 32.36 -31.57 -30.02
N GLY A 333 32.09 -30.36 -29.57
CA GLY A 333 32.41 -29.17 -30.35
C GLY A 333 32.38 -27.91 -29.52
N VAL A 334 33.11 -26.91 -30.01
CA VAL A 334 33.09 -25.54 -29.52
C VAL A 334 32.91 -24.61 -30.70
N GLY A 335 32.09 -23.57 -30.54
CA GLY A 335 31.79 -22.63 -31.62
C GLY A 335 31.43 -21.25 -31.11
N LEU A 336 31.55 -20.28 -32.03
CA LEU A 336 31.12 -18.91 -31.84
C LEU A 336 30.00 -18.62 -32.84
N GLN A 337 28.90 -18.07 -32.36
CA GLN A 337 27.79 -17.63 -33.19
C GLN A 337 27.61 -16.13 -33.08
N LEU A 338 27.85 -15.40 -34.16
CA LEU A 338 27.70 -13.95 -34.25
C LEU A 338 26.48 -13.60 -35.10
N ALA A 339 25.55 -12.82 -34.52
CA ALA A 339 24.45 -12.22 -35.24
C ALA A 339 24.42 -10.70 -35.00
N ILE A 340 24.51 -9.94 -36.09
CA ILE A 340 24.56 -8.47 -36.09
C ILE A 340 23.25 -7.94 -36.70
N PRO A 341 22.32 -7.41 -35.89
CA PRO A 341 21.09 -6.83 -36.42
C PRO A 341 21.39 -5.45 -37.03
N LEU A 342 21.35 -5.33 -38.35
CA LEU A 342 21.77 -4.10 -39.05
C LEU A 342 20.89 -2.88 -38.75
N ARG A 343 19.56 -3.03 -38.79
CA ARG A 343 18.62 -1.90 -38.70
C ARG A 343 17.94 -1.77 -37.34
N ASN A 344 17.91 -2.86 -36.55
CA ASN A 344 17.36 -3.05 -35.20
C ASN A 344 16.33 -2.00 -34.71
N ARG A 345 15.30 -1.69 -35.52
CA ARG A 345 14.42 -0.52 -35.30
C ARG A 345 13.55 -0.64 -34.06
N SER A 346 13.10 -1.84 -33.75
CA SER A 346 12.32 -2.12 -32.53
C SER A 346 13.14 -1.80 -31.29
N ALA A 347 14.34 -2.36 -31.16
CA ALA A 347 15.19 -2.12 -29.99
C ALA A 347 15.63 -0.65 -29.87
N GLN A 348 15.86 0.05 -31.00
CA GLN A 348 16.11 1.49 -30.98
C GLN A 348 14.90 2.28 -30.45
N ALA A 349 13.69 1.95 -30.92
CA ALA A 349 12.46 2.59 -30.43
C ALA A 349 12.23 2.32 -28.94
N ASP A 350 12.49 1.09 -28.48
CA ASP A 350 12.35 0.73 -27.08
C ASP A 350 13.39 1.43 -26.18
N GLN A 351 14.64 1.59 -26.65
CA GLN A 351 15.66 2.35 -25.94
C GLN A 351 15.28 3.83 -25.80
N VAL A 352 14.76 4.44 -26.88
CA VAL A 352 14.28 5.82 -26.84
C VAL A 352 13.09 5.95 -25.88
N ARG A 353 12.14 5.01 -25.93
CA ARG A 353 10.99 4.99 -25.01
C ARG A 353 11.44 4.87 -23.56
N ALA A 354 12.33 3.93 -23.23
CA ALA A 354 12.86 3.75 -21.88
C ALA A 354 13.56 5.03 -21.38
N GLN A 355 14.31 5.71 -22.25
CA GLN A 355 14.96 6.99 -21.90
C GLN A 355 13.95 8.12 -21.65
N LEU A 356 12.87 8.19 -22.43
CA LEU A 356 11.80 9.16 -22.20
C LEU A 356 11.04 8.87 -20.91
N GLU A 357 10.76 7.59 -20.61
CA GLU A 357 10.14 7.17 -19.35
C GLU A 357 11.02 7.53 -18.14
N TYR A 358 12.34 7.31 -18.22
CA TYR A 358 13.29 7.73 -17.19
C TYR A 358 13.27 9.24 -16.97
N ARG A 359 13.32 10.04 -18.04
CA ARG A 359 13.24 11.51 -17.95
C ARG A 359 11.89 11.96 -17.36
N GLN A 360 10.79 11.31 -17.73
CA GLN A 360 9.48 11.61 -17.17
C GLN A 360 9.42 11.29 -15.67
N ALA A 361 9.99 10.16 -15.23
CA ALA A 361 10.07 9.81 -13.82
C ALA A 361 10.95 10.80 -13.05
N GLN A 362 12.06 11.26 -13.63
CA GLN A 362 12.92 12.30 -13.04
C GLN A 362 12.16 13.63 -12.86
N MET A 363 11.38 14.05 -13.85
CA MET A 363 10.55 15.25 -13.75
C MET A 363 9.44 15.08 -12.70
N ARG A 364 8.82 13.90 -12.62
CA ARG A 364 7.83 13.58 -11.57
C ARG A 364 8.44 13.67 -10.17
N LEU A 365 9.64 13.12 -9.96
CA LEU A 365 10.38 13.24 -8.70
C LEU A 365 10.62 14.71 -8.32
N GLN A 366 11.03 15.54 -9.28
CA GLN A 366 11.24 16.97 -9.04
C GLN A 366 9.94 17.71 -8.71
N GLN A 367 8.85 17.40 -9.42
CA GLN A 367 7.53 17.98 -9.16
C GLN A 367 7.05 17.61 -7.75
N GLN A 368 7.21 16.35 -7.36
CA GLN A 368 6.84 15.87 -6.02
C GLN A 368 7.68 16.52 -4.93
N ALA A 369 8.99 16.68 -5.13
CA ALA A 369 9.84 17.42 -4.21
C ALA A 369 9.36 18.88 -4.05
N ASN A 370 9.00 19.55 -5.15
CA ASN A 370 8.45 20.91 -5.09
C ASN A 370 7.09 20.98 -4.36
N GLN A 371 6.22 20.00 -4.60
CA GLN A 371 4.93 19.89 -3.92
C GLN A 371 5.11 19.72 -2.40
N ILE A 372 6.02 18.84 -1.97
CA ILE A 372 6.37 18.66 -0.54
C ILE A 372 6.86 19.96 0.07
N ARG A 373 7.70 20.74 -0.63
CA ARG A 373 8.18 22.05 -0.15
C ARG A 373 7.04 23.02 0.12
N ILE A 374 6.02 23.03 -0.74
CA ILE A 374 4.82 23.88 -0.58
C ILE A 374 3.97 23.37 0.59
N GLU A 375 3.76 22.06 0.69
CA GLU A 375 2.96 21.46 1.78
C GLU A 375 3.55 21.74 3.16
N VAL A 376 4.87 21.58 3.33
CA VAL A 376 5.54 21.86 4.61
C VAL A 376 5.42 23.34 4.99
N ARG A 377 5.59 24.25 4.01
CA ARG A 377 5.44 25.69 4.24
C ARG A 377 4.01 26.06 4.64
N ASN A 378 3.03 25.50 3.94
CA ASN A 378 1.61 25.72 4.25
C ASN A 378 1.27 25.19 5.64
N ALA A 379 1.70 23.97 5.98
CA ALA A 379 1.48 23.39 7.31
C ALA A 379 2.11 24.25 8.42
N GLN A 380 3.32 24.75 8.21
CA GLN A 380 3.96 25.65 9.18
C GLN A 380 3.20 26.98 9.32
N PHE A 381 2.77 27.60 8.23
CA PHE A 381 1.95 28.81 8.27
C PHE A 381 0.63 28.56 8.98
N SER A 382 -0.01 27.40 8.77
CA SER A 382 -1.23 27.02 9.48
C SER A 382 -0.99 26.88 11.00
N VAL A 383 0.11 26.28 11.44
CA VAL A 383 0.44 26.20 12.88
C VAL A 383 0.65 27.60 13.46
N GLN A 384 1.41 28.47 12.79
CA GLN A 384 1.66 29.84 13.25
C GLN A 384 0.36 30.67 13.31
N GLN A 385 -0.46 30.58 12.26
CA GLN A 385 -1.75 31.28 12.19
C GLN A 385 -2.72 30.80 13.27
N ASN A 386 -2.85 29.48 13.43
CA ASN A 386 -3.79 28.91 14.40
C ASN A 386 -3.36 29.18 15.84
N ARG A 387 -2.04 29.25 16.11
CA ARG A 387 -1.53 29.70 17.42
C ARG A 387 -1.97 31.13 17.73
N ALA A 388 -1.76 32.06 16.79
CA ALA A 388 -2.21 33.45 16.97
C ALA A 388 -3.74 33.56 17.10
N SER A 389 -4.49 32.71 16.38
CA SER A 389 -5.95 32.61 16.49
C SER A 389 -6.39 32.17 17.89
N VAL A 390 -5.71 31.19 18.49
CA VAL A 390 -5.96 30.77 19.87
C VAL A 390 -5.67 31.90 20.86
N GLU A 391 -4.54 32.60 20.70
CA GLU A 391 -4.18 33.73 21.57
C GLU A 391 -5.24 34.84 21.52
N ALA A 392 -5.73 35.18 20.32
CA ALA A 392 -6.81 36.14 20.14
C ALA A 392 -8.15 35.66 20.74
N ALA A 393 -8.50 34.38 20.54
CA ALA A 393 -9.72 33.80 21.09
C ALA A 393 -9.69 33.73 22.63
N ARG A 394 -8.51 33.45 23.23
CA ARG A 394 -8.32 33.49 24.69
C ARG A 394 -8.55 34.89 25.23
N ALA A 395 -7.97 35.91 24.60
CA ALA A 395 -8.20 37.30 24.97
C ALA A 395 -9.69 37.70 24.84
N ALA A 396 -10.37 37.26 23.78
CA ALA A 396 -11.80 37.52 23.59
C ALA A 396 -12.66 36.90 24.69
N VAL A 397 -12.36 35.67 25.13
CA VAL A 397 -13.06 35.03 26.25
C VAL A 397 -12.81 35.79 27.56
N GLU A 398 -11.57 36.19 27.84
CA GLU A 398 -11.23 36.92 29.07
C GLU A 398 -11.94 38.28 29.13
N LEU A 399 -11.88 39.05 28.05
CA LEU A 399 -12.59 40.32 27.94
C LEU A 399 -14.11 40.13 27.98
N GLY A 400 -14.64 39.08 27.36
CA GLY A 400 -16.06 38.73 27.41
C GLY A 400 -16.56 38.42 28.83
N LYS A 401 -15.75 37.72 29.64
CA LYS A 401 -16.05 37.46 31.06
C LYS A 401 -16.10 38.75 31.87
N GLN A 402 -15.14 39.65 31.66
CA GLN A 402 -15.10 40.94 32.35
C GLN A 402 -16.29 41.82 31.97
N SER A 403 -16.67 41.85 30.68
CA SER A 403 -17.85 42.56 30.20
C SER A 403 -19.14 42.00 30.81
N LEU A 404 -19.29 40.68 30.86
CA LEU A 404 -20.46 40.04 31.47
C LEU A 404 -20.56 40.34 32.97
N ASP A 405 -19.47 40.22 33.72
CA ASP A 405 -19.43 40.54 35.15
C ASP A 405 -19.77 42.02 35.42
N ALA A 406 -19.23 42.94 34.61
CA ALA A 406 -19.55 44.36 34.70
C ALA A 406 -21.03 44.63 34.41
N GLU A 407 -21.60 43.96 33.41
CA GLU A 407 -23.00 44.14 33.02
C GLU A 407 -23.97 43.57 34.06
N GLN A 408 -23.66 42.40 34.63
CA GLN A 408 -24.41 41.80 35.72
C GLN A 408 -24.42 42.70 36.96
N LYS A 409 -23.27 43.31 37.30
CA LYS A 409 -23.19 44.29 38.41
C LYS A 409 -24.03 45.53 38.14
N LYS A 410 -23.98 46.10 36.93
CA LYS A 410 -24.84 47.25 36.56
C LYS A 410 -26.32 46.90 36.60
N TYR A 411 -26.69 45.71 36.13
CA TYR A 411 -28.07 45.23 36.17
C TYR A 411 -28.58 45.07 37.61
N GLY A 412 -27.77 44.51 38.51
CA GLY A 412 -28.09 44.42 39.94
C GLY A 412 -28.29 45.77 40.63
N LEU A 413 -27.72 46.85 40.09
CA LEU A 413 -27.88 48.23 40.56
C LEU A 413 -29.00 49.01 39.82
N GLY A 414 -29.73 48.36 38.90
CA GLY A 414 -30.78 49.00 38.09
C GLY A 414 -30.25 49.94 36.98
N ALA A 415 -28.94 49.95 36.73
CA ALA A 415 -28.29 50.80 35.74
C ALA A 415 -28.12 50.11 34.36
N SER A 416 -28.69 48.92 34.18
CA SER A 416 -28.67 48.15 32.93
C SER A 416 -29.99 47.42 32.69
N THR A 417 -30.11 46.79 31.53
CA THR A 417 -31.29 46.02 31.10
C THR A 417 -30.96 44.55 30.97
N THR A 418 -31.95 43.69 31.22
CA THR A 418 -31.85 42.23 31.02
C THR A 418 -31.40 41.90 29.59
N THR A 419 -31.84 42.67 28.60
CA THR A 419 -31.43 42.48 27.19
C THR A 419 -29.91 42.58 27.02
N LEU A 420 -29.26 43.53 27.70
CA LEU A 420 -27.81 43.74 27.58
C LEU A 420 -27.01 42.66 28.30
N VAL A 421 -27.50 42.16 29.43
CA VAL A 421 -26.92 40.98 30.11
C VAL A 421 -27.02 39.76 29.20
N LEU A 422 -28.22 39.44 28.68
CA LEU A 422 -28.43 38.31 27.77
C LEU A 422 -27.62 38.43 26.48
N GLN A 423 -27.33 39.65 26.01
CA GLN A 423 -26.43 39.87 24.87
C GLN A 423 -24.99 39.52 25.22
N ASN A 424 -24.46 40.04 26.33
CA ASN A 424 -23.09 39.72 26.78
C ASN A 424 -22.92 38.22 27.10
N GLU A 425 -23.96 37.55 27.63
CA GLU A 425 -23.94 36.10 27.85
C GLU A 425 -23.79 35.32 26.53
N ARG A 426 -24.54 35.72 25.49
CA ARG A 426 -24.42 35.13 24.15
C ARG A 426 -23.05 35.39 23.53
N ASP A 427 -22.54 36.61 23.66
CA ASP A 427 -21.23 37.00 23.12
C ASP A 427 -20.09 36.21 23.80
N LEU A 428 -20.16 36.03 25.12
CA LEU A 428 -19.22 35.19 25.87
C LEU A 428 -19.32 33.71 25.45
N THR A 429 -20.54 33.18 25.33
CA THR A 429 -20.75 31.79 24.90
C THR A 429 -20.15 31.55 23.51
N GLN A 430 -20.37 32.48 22.57
CA GLN A 430 -19.78 32.41 21.23
C GLN A 430 -18.25 32.50 21.27
N ALA A 431 -17.69 33.38 22.10
CA ALA A 431 -16.24 33.49 22.28
C ALA A 431 -15.63 32.20 22.84
N GLN A 432 -16.32 31.54 23.79
CA GLN A 432 -15.89 30.25 24.36
C GLN A 432 -15.93 29.13 23.32
N SER A 433 -17.01 29.00 22.55
CA SER A 433 -17.07 28.05 21.44
C SER A 433 -15.99 28.30 20.39
N ASN A 434 -15.70 29.57 20.06
CA ASN A 434 -14.62 29.94 19.14
C ASN A 434 -13.25 29.55 19.68
N LEU A 435 -12.99 29.73 20.98
CA LEU A 435 -11.75 29.30 21.62
C LEU A 435 -11.58 27.78 21.55
N VAL A 436 -12.64 27.02 21.84
CA VAL A 436 -12.63 25.55 21.75
C VAL A 436 -12.35 25.07 20.32
N ALA A 437 -12.93 25.73 19.31
CA ALA A 437 -12.66 25.48 17.89
C ALA A 437 -11.23 25.85 17.47
N ALA A 438 -10.73 27.01 17.90
CA ALA A 438 -9.38 27.46 17.61
C ALA A 438 -8.32 26.51 18.20
N ASN A 439 -8.53 26.04 19.44
CA ASN A 439 -7.63 25.08 20.09
C ASN A 439 -7.54 23.76 19.30
N SER A 440 -8.69 23.20 18.88
CA SER A 440 -8.72 21.96 18.09
C SER A 440 -8.05 22.14 16.73
N THR A 441 -8.31 23.27 16.07
CA THR A 441 -7.71 23.60 14.77
C THR A 441 -6.19 23.75 14.87
N TYR A 442 -5.67 24.30 15.98
CA TYR A 442 -4.25 24.37 16.26
C TYR A 442 -3.63 22.97 16.43
N GLU A 443 -4.22 22.09 17.25
CA GLU A 443 -3.68 20.73 17.42
C GLU A 443 -3.70 19.92 16.12
N LYS A 444 -4.76 20.04 15.32
CA LYS A 444 -4.84 19.44 13.99
C LYS A 444 -3.78 19.98 13.02
N ALA A 445 -3.47 21.27 13.09
CA ALA A 445 -2.40 21.86 12.27
C ALA A 445 -1.01 21.31 12.67
N ARG A 446 -0.79 20.99 13.95
CA ARG A 446 0.46 20.34 14.40
C ARG A 446 0.57 18.90 13.89
N VAL A 447 -0.52 18.14 13.99
CA VAL A 447 -0.63 16.80 13.40
C VAL A 447 -0.31 16.85 11.90
N GLU A 448 -0.89 17.81 11.17
CA GLU A 448 -0.61 17.98 9.75
C GLU A 448 0.83 18.40 9.45
N LEU A 449 1.47 19.22 10.30
CA LEU A 449 2.89 19.53 10.18
C LEU A 449 3.78 18.29 10.37
N ASP A 450 3.44 17.43 11.33
CA ASP A 450 4.16 16.16 11.55
C ASP A 450 4.01 15.22 10.35
N ARG A 451 2.79 15.13 9.78
CA ARG A 451 2.55 14.40 8.54
C ARG A 451 3.36 14.98 7.39
N ALA A 452 3.34 16.30 7.24
CA ALA A 452 3.97 16.99 6.13
C ALA A 452 5.51 16.88 6.18
N THR A 453 6.09 16.79 7.37
CA THR A 453 7.53 16.56 7.58
C THR A 453 7.93 15.08 7.54
N GLY A 454 6.95 14.16 7.58
CA GLY A 454 7.21 12.72 7.66
C GLY A 454 7.66 12.25 9.05
N ALA A 455 7.53 13.11 10.08
CA ALA A 455 7.99 12.88 11.43
C ALA A 455 6.93 12.22 12.34
N THR A 456 5.70 11.98 11.86
CA THR A 456 4.58 11.45 12.67
C THR A 456 4.98 10.23 13.52
N LEU A 457 5.59 9.20 12.91
CA LEU A 457 5.93 7.97 13.64
C LEU A 457 7.06 8.19 14.64
N ASP A 458 8.11 8.91 14.23
CA ASP A 458 9.29 9.17 15.05
C ASP A 458 8.90 10.02 16.28
N ARG A 459 8.05 11.04 16.09
CA ARG A 459 7.57 11.93 17.16
C ARG A 459 6.69 11.19 18.17
N LEU A 460 5.86 10.27 17.71
CA LEU A 460 4.97 9.47 18.56
C LEU A 460 5.66 8.25 19.16
N GLY A 461 6.86 7.90 18.69
CA GLY A 461 7.59 6.71 19.11
C GLY A 461 6.95 5.40 18.61
N ILE A 462 6.23 5.45 17.49
CA ILE A 462 5.59 4.27 16.87
C ILE A 462 6.62 3.51 16.06
N LEU A 463 6.85 2.24 16.41
CA LEU A 463 7.78 1.37 15.70
C LEU A 463 7.08 0.67 14.54
N MET A 464 7.69 0.67 13.35
CA MET A 464 7.15 -0.07 12.19
C MET A 464 7.04 -1.57 12.44
N ALA A 465 7.97 -2.15 13.21
CA ALA A 465 7.94 -3.57 13.57
C ALA A 465 6.70 -3.98 14.39
N ASP A 466 6.15 -3.06 15.19
CA ASP A 466 4.93 -3.28 15.96
C ASP A 466 3.71 -3.30 15.03
N ALA A 467 3.68 -2.38 14.06
CA ALA A 467 2.64 -2.32 13.03
C ALA A 467 2.63 -3.57 12.13
N GLU A 468 3.80 -4.09 11.75
CA GLU A 468 3.95 -5.32 10.96
C GLU A 468 3.40 -6.56 11.69
N ARG A 469 3.60 -6.65 13.01
CA ARG A 469 3.12 -7.78 13.83
C ARG A 469 1.69 -7.62 14.32
N GLY A 470 1.12 -6.41 14.21
CA GLY A 470 -0.18 -6.06 14.80
C GLY A 470 -0.18 -6.10 16.34
N GLN A 471 0.98 -5.87 16.97
CA GLN A 471 1.14 -5.88 18.42
C GLN A 471 1.76 -4.55 18.88
N VAL A 472 1.18 -3.92 19.90
CA VAL A 472 1.70 -2.68 20.49
C VAL A 472 2.60 -3.02 21.67
N THR A 473 3.92 -2.87 21.52
CA THR A 473 4.88 -3.17 22.59
C THR A 473 5.21 -1.95 23.45
N ARG A 474 5.08 -0.75 22.88
CA ARG A 474 5.28 0.53 23.57
C ARG A 474 4.09 1.45 23.31
N MET A 475 3.53 2.05 24.37
CA MET A 475 2.51 3.06 24.19
C MET A 475 3.12 4.31 23.52
N PRO A 476 2.46 4.87 22.49
CA PRO A 476 2.89 6.11 21.86
C PRO A 476 2.93 7.25 22.88
N SER A 477 3.91 8.14 22.77
CA SER A 477 4.01 9.34 23.60
C SER A 477 3.61 10.54 22.77
N VAL A 478 2.51 11.21 23.13
CA VAL A 478 2.09 12.45 22.46
C VAL A 478 2.68 13.64 23.22
N PRO A 479 3.60 14.41 22.62
CA PRO A 479 4.19 15.56 23.29
C PRO A 479 3.13 16.66 23.50
N TYR A 480 3.20 17.35 24.65
CA TYR A 480 2.37 18.53 24.97
C TYR A 480 0.87 18.28 25.15
N VAL A 481 0.48 17.06 25.50
CA VAL A 481 -0.89 16.74 25.89
C VAL A 481 -0.98 16.78 27.42
N ALA A 482 -1.94 17.54 27.94
CA ALA A 482 -2.18 17.58 29.38
C ALA A 482 -3.36 16.67 29.74
N PRO A 483 -3.17 15.78 30.73
CA PRO A 483 -4.23 14.90 31.19
C PRO A 483 -5.38 15.74 31.76
N ARG A 484 -6.60 15.33 31.43
CA ARG A 484 -7.81 15.97 31.93
C ARG A 484 -7.88 15.84 33.46
N PRO A 485 -8.12 16.92 34.22
CA PRO A 485 -8.29 16.86 35.66
C PRO A 485 -9.41 15.87 36.06
N PRO A 486 -9.26 15.11 37.17
CA PRO A 486 -10.23 14.07 37.56
C PRO A 486 -11.66 14.60 37.72
N GLU A 487 -11.80 15.85 38.19
CA GLU A 487 -13.08 16.52 38.42
C GLU A 487 -13.88 16.81 37.13
N GLN A 488 -13.25 16.72 35.96
CA GLN A 488 -13.88 16.98 34.65
C GLN A 488 -14.10 15.69 33.82
N GLN A 489 -13.81 14.52 34.42
CA GLN A 489 -14.01 13.20 33.79
C GLN A 489 -15.43 12.64 33.99
N THR A 490 -16.32 13.40 34.64
CA THR A 490 -17.72 13.00 34.82
C THR A 490 -18.50 13.06 33.50
N PRO A 491 -19.34 12.04 33.20
CA PRO A 491 -20.23 12.04 32.04
C PRO A 491 -21.02 13.33 31.94
N VAL A 492 -21.08 13.91 30.74
CA VAL A 492 -22.05 14.98 30.48
C VAL A 492 -23.41 14.28 30.34
N GLN A 493 -24.10 14.08 31.46
CA GLN A 493 -25.35 13.34 31.48
C GLN A 493 -26.33 13.95 30.47
N PRO A 494 -26.88 13.17 29.52
CA PRO A 494 -28.04 13.60 28.77
C PRO A 494 -29.18 13.72 29.79
N GLN A 495 -29.62 14.94 30.10
CA GLN A 495 -30.89 15.11 30.80
C GLN A 495 -31.96 14.41 29.96
N ALA A 496 -32.58 13.39 30.53
CA ALA A 496 -33.72 12.71 29.93
C ALA A 496 -34.71 13.77 29.43
N GLN A 497 -35.12 13.66 28.17
CA GLN A 497 -36.12 14.52 27.56
C GLN A 497 -37.33 14.62 28.50
N GLN A 498 -37.43 15.72 29.25
CA GLN A 498 -38.69 16.05 29.92
C GLN A 498 -39.66 16.46 28.80
N PRO A 499 -40.86 15.84 28.73
CA PRO A 499 -41.88 16.28 27.80
C PRO A 499 -42.12 17.78 27.98
N PRO A 500 -42.39 18.55 26.92
CA PRO A 500 -42.71 19.96 27.06
C PRO A 500 -43.83 20.11 28.09
N ALA A 501 -43.58 20.95 29.10
CA ALA A 501 -44.60 21.29 30.09
C ALA A 501 -45.85 21.75 29.34
N GLN A 502 -46.96 21.06 29.60
CA GLN A 502 -48.27 21.33 29.03
C GLN A 502 -48.58 22.82 29.15
N GLN A 503 -48.97 23.43 28.02
CA GLN A 503 -49.47 24.80 27.97
C GLN A 503 -50.59 24.97 29.02
N PRO A 504 -50.65 26.08 29.78
CA PRO A 504 -51.80 26.36 30.62
C PRO A 504 -53.04 26.51 29.72
N PRO A 505 -54.22 25.99 30.14
CA PRO A 505 -55.43 26.13 29.35
C PRO A 505 -55.80 27.61 29.15
N PRO A 506 -56.43 27.98 28.02
CA PRO A 506 -56.86 29.35 27.77
C PRO A 506 -57.88 29.76 28.84
N GLN A 507 -57.67 30.93 29.45
CA GLN A 507 -58.63 31.53 30.38
C GLN A 507 -59.97 31.77 29.65
N PRO A 508 -61.13 31.46 30.28
CA PRO A 508 -62.42 31.79 29.71
C PRO A 508 -62.58 33.31 29.66
N GLN A 509 -62.92 33.86 28.49
CA GLN A 509 -63.43 35.21 28.36
C GLN A 509 -64.77 35.30 29.13
N GLN A 510 -64.85 36.23 30.08
CA GLN A 510 -66.10 36.81 30.56
C GLN A 510 -66.06 38.32 30.32
#